data_AF-A0A1J9PGX2-F1
#
_entry.id   AF-A0A1J9PGX2-F1
#
_cell.length_a   1.000
_cell.length_b   1.000
_cell.length_c   1.000
_cell.angle_alpha   90.00
_cell.angle_beta   90.00
_cell.angle_gamma   90.00
#
_symmetry.space_group_name_H-M   'P 1'
#
loop_
_entity.id
_entity.type
_entity.pdbx_description
1 polymer ?
#
loop_
_entity_poly.entity_id
_entity_poly.type
_entity_poly.pdbx_seq_one_letter_code
_entity_poly.pdbx_strand_id
1 'polypeptide(L)' 'MTLFSKAASLAILAFLFATVSASPSNPVNYGRGVSFDPEFCGGFGGIQCPPPKQCYDDPRDECDPDLGHRDCAGICL' A
#
# COMPACT_ATOMS: atom_id res chain seq x y z
N MET A 1 -15.09 -30.41 -31.00
CA MET A 1 -15.60 -29.22 -30.28
C MET A 1 -14.84 -29.02 -28.97
N THR A 2 -13.55 -28.66 -28.98
CA THR A 2 -12.78 -28.43 -27.74
C THR A 2 -11.64 -27.41 -27.92
N LEU A 3 -11.63 -26.62 -28.99
CA LEU A 3 -10.53 -25.67 -29.25
C LEU A 3 -10.80 -24.23 -28.77
N PHE A 4 -12.05 -23.87 -28.44
CA PHE A 4 -12.42 -22.51 -28.03
C PHE A 4 -12.51 -22.30 -26.50
N SER A 5 -12.54 -23.35 -25.68
CA SER A 5 -12.71 -23.20 -24.21
C SER A 5 -11.46 -22.79 -23.43
N LYS A 6 -10.25 -23.02 -23.95
CA LYS A 6 -9.01 -22.67 -23.21
C LYS A 6 -8.64 -21.19 -23.31
N ALA A 7 -9.06 -20.51 -24.38
CA ALA A 7 -8.74 -19.10 -24.61
C ALA A 7 -9.49 -18.16 -23.66
N ALA A 8 -10.75 -18.49 -23.32
CA ALA A 8 -11.54 -17.69 -22.38
C ALA A 8 -10.97 -17.71 -20.95
N SER A 9 -10.31 -18.81 -20.55
CA SER A 9 -9.77 -19.00 -19.20
C SER A 9 -8.50 -18.16 -18.93
N LEU A 10 -7.62 -18.00 -19.93
CA LEU A 10 -6.43 -17.15 -19.78
C LEU A 10 -6.76 -15.65 -19.82
N ALA A 11 -7.77 -15.25 -20.60
CA ALA A 11 -8.18 -13.85 -20.66
C ALA A 11 -8.71 -13.33 -19.31
N ILE A 12 -9.50 -14.14 -18.60
CA ILE A 12 -10.04 -13.78 -17.28
C ILE A 12 -8.92 -13.60 -16.25
N LEU A 13 -7.90 -14.46 -16.28
CA LEU A 13 -6.72 -14.31 -15.42
C LEU A 13 -5.95 -13.01 -15.72
N ALA A 14 -5.76 -12.66 -16.99
CA ALA A 14 -5.05 -11.44 -17.38
C ALA A 14 -5.80 -10.15 -16.96
N PHE A 15 -7.13 -10.15 -17.00
CA PHE A 15 -7.93 -9.01 -16.54
C PHE A 15 -7.89 -8.80 -15.02
N LEU A 16 -7.77 -9.87 -14.23
CA LEU A 16 -7.64 -9.77 -12.76
C LEU A 16 -6.27 -9.23 -12.33
N PHE A 17 -5.19 -9.49 -13.08
CA PHE A 17 -3.87 -8.96 -12.76
C PHE A 17 -3.68 -7.48 -13.14
N ALA A 18 -4.46 -6.95 -14.09
CA ALA A 18 -4.29 -5.57 -14.55
C ALA A 18 -4.85 -4.51 -13.58
N THR A 19 -5.74 -4.88 -12.64
CA THR A 19 -6.36 -3.91 -11.71
C THR A 19 -5.62 -3.76 -10.37
N VAL A 20 -4.61 -4.58 -10.09
CA VAL A 20 -3.93 -4.62 -8.77
C VAL A 20 -2.68 -3.73 -8.66
N SER A 21 -2.32 -2.94 -9.68
CA SER A 21 -0.94 -2.45 -9.83
C SER A 21 -0.65 -0.96 -9.64
N ALA A 22 -1.57 -0.10 -9.18
CA ALA A 22 -1.15 1.26 -8.79
C ALA A 22 -2.10 1.90 -7.77
N SER A 23 -1.66 1.96 -6.51
CA SER A 23 -2.16 2.99 -5.59
C SER A 23 -1.33 4.25 -5.82
N PRO A 24 -1.88 5.34 -6.41
CA PRO A 24 -1.16 6.60 -6.51
C PRO A 24 -1.02 7.20 -5.11
N SER A 25 0.18 7.20 -4.55
CA SER A 25 0.49 7.98 -3.34
C SER A 25 0.50 9.46 -3.71
N ASN A 26 -0.48 10.23 -3.23
CA ASN A 26 -0.44 11.68 -3.34
C ASN A 26 0.71 12.22 -2.46
N PRO A 27 1.49 13.20 -2.94
CA PRO A 27 2.61 13.74 -2.17
C PRO A 27 2.15 14.38 -0.87
N VAL A 28 2.81 14.02 0.22
CA VAL A 28 2.45 14.44 1.57
C VAL A 28 3.20 15.72 1.93
N ASN A 29 2.47 16.78 2.24
CA ASN A 29 3.08 18.06 2.61
C ASN A 29 3.27 18.15 4.13
N TYR A 30 4.44 17.73 4.61
CA TYR A 30 4.80 17.75 6.04
C TYR A 30 5.28 19.13 6.55
N GLY A 31 4.87 20.23 5.92
CA GLY A 31 5.20 21.60 6.34
C GLY A 31 6.63 22.07 6.03
N ARG A 32 7.46 21.19 5.48
CA ARG A 32 8.74 21.54 4.84
C ARG A 32 8.43 21.67 3.35
N GLY A 33 8.70 22.80 2.69
CA GLY A 33 8.39 23.06 1.28
C GLY A 33 9.12 22.18 0.25
N VAL A 34 9.37 20.92 0.58
CA VAL A 34 9.99 19.87 -0.21
C VAL A 34 9.03 18.69 -0.12
N SER A 35 8.41 18.32 -1.24
CA SER A 35 7.55 17.13 -1.34
C SER A 35 8.41 15.88 -1.17
N PHE A 36 8.41 15.32 0.04
CA PHE A 36 8.97 14.02 0.32
C PHE A 36 7.80 13.05 0.40
N ASP A 37 7.80 12.02 -0.43
CA ASP A 37 6.88 10.90 -0.25
C ASP A 37 7.40 10.09 0.95
N PRO A 38 6.76 10.14 2.12
CA PRO A 38 7.19 9.36 3.26
C PRO A 38 7.09 7.88 2.90
N GLU A 39 8.13 7.14 3.24
CA GLU A 39 8.22 5.71 2.95
C GLU A 39 7.21 4.96 3.82
N PHE A 40 6.42 4.10 3.20
CA PHE A 40 5.39 3.31 3.86
C PHE A 40 6.01 2.24 4.79
N CYS A 41 5.37 2.02 5.93
CA CYS A 41 5.68 0.93 6.85
C CYS A 41 4.43 0.39 7.54
N GLY A 42 4.58 -0.69 8.32
CA GLY A 42 3.47 -1.31 9.04
C GLY A 42 2.52 -2.07 8.13
N GLY A 43 1.22 -1.88 8.33
CA GLY A 43 0.18 -2.62 7.65
C GLY A 43 0.11 -4.08 8.07
N PHE A 44 -0.76 -4.85 7.41
CA PHE A 44 -0.89 -6.30 7.59
C PHE A 44 0.42 -7.06 7.28
N GLY A 45 1.26 -6.48 6.42
CA GLY A 45 2.57 -7.03 6.08
C GLY A 45 3.66 -6.77 7.12
N GLY A 46 3.43 -5.91 8.10
CA GLY A 46 4.45 -5.52 9.09
C GLY A 46 5.71 -4.96 8.42
N ILE A 47 5.55 -4.14 7.39
CA ILE A 47 6.66 -3.62 6.59
C ILE A 47 7.59 -2.78 7.48
N GLN A 48 8.88 -3.11 7.48
CA GLN A 48 9.88 -2.43 8.32
C GLN A 48 10.50 -1.25 7.59
N CYS A 49 10.81 -0.21 8.35
CA CYS A 49 11.58 0.92 7.86
C CYS A 49 13.07 0.57 7.73
N PRO A 50 13.77 1.15 6.74
CA PRO A 50 15.22 1.05 6.68
C PRO A 50 15.85 1.79 7.87
N PRO A 51 16.91 1.23 8.50
CA PRO A 51 17.65 1.93 9.54
C PRO A 51 18.21 3.27 9.02
N PRO A 52 18.24 4.33 9.85
CA PRO A 52 17.92 4.38 11.28
C PRO A 52 16.45 4.76 11.58
N LYS A 53 15.58 4.76 10.58
CA LYS A 53 14.21 5.26 10.71
C LYS A 53 13.33 4.35 11.57
N GLN A 54 12.30 4.92 12.17
CA GLN A 54 11.28 4.18 12.89
C GLN A 54 9.92 4.33 12.22
N CYS A 55 9.06 3.31 12.40
CA CYS A 55 7.71 3.32 11.86
C CYS A 55 6.78 4.02 12.84
N TYR A 56 6.08 5.05 12.38
CA TYR A 56 5.06 5.76 13.13
C TYR A 56 3.72 5.66 12.39
N ASP A 57 2.64 5.55 13.15
CA ASP A 57 1.28 5.54 12.62
C ASP A 57 0.99 6.80 11.80
N ASP A 58 0.32 6.66 10.67
CA ASP A 58 0.03 7.80 9.79
C ASP A 58 -1.19 8.59 10.30
N PRO A 59 -1.04 9.81 10.84
CA PRO A 59 -2.14 10.55 11.48
C PRO A 59 -3.22 11.04 10.50
N ARG A 60 -3.11 10.67 9.22
CA ARG A 60 -4.03 11.03 8.16
C ARG A 60 -5.00 9.91 7.83
N ASP A 61 -4.76 8.70 8.32
CA ASP A 61 -5.72 7.62 8.20
C ASP A 61 -6.67 7.58 9.42
N GLU A 62 -7.69 6.73 9.35
CA GLU A 62 -8.64 6.51 10.44
C GLU A 62 -8.25 5.29 11.29
N CYS A 63 -7.09 4.67 10.99
CA CYS A 63 -6.53 3.60 11.77
C CYS A 63 -5.85 4.21 13.00
N ASP A 64 -6.02 3.59 14.16
CA ASP A 64 -5.44 4.11 15.39
C ASP A 64 -5.14 2.93 16.33
N PRO A 65 -3.86 2.59 16.55
CA PRO A 65 -3.48 1.50 17.43
C PRO A 65 -3.87 1.75 18.89
N ASP A 66 -4.02 3.00 19.34
CA ASP A 66 -4.46 3.34 20.70
C ASP A 66 -5.96 3.07 20.91
N LEU A 67 -6.75 3.08 19.83
CA LEU A 67 -8.15 2.64 19.83
C LEU A 67 -8.30 1.12 19.67
N GLY A 68 -7.18 0.39 19.58
CA GLY A 68 -7.14 -1.06 19.43
C GLY A 68 -7.28 -1.55 17.98
N HIS A 69 -7.15 -0.66 16.99
CA HIS A 69 -6.99 -1.09 15.59
C HIS A 69 -5.67 -1.85 15.43
N ARG A 70 -5.63 -2.77 14.46
CA ARG A 70 -4.46 -3.59 14.17
C ARG A 70 -4.04 -3.35 12.74
N ASP A 71 -2.75 -3.60 12.47
CA ASP A 71 -2.22 -3.60 11.11
C ASP A 71 -2.35 -2.22 10.44
N CYS A 72 -2.18 -1.13 11.20
CA CYS A 72 -2.28 0.24 10.72
C CYS A 72 -1.13 0.62 9.78
N ALA A 73 -1.46 1.46 8.79
CA ALA A 73 -0.48 1.99 7.86
C ALA A 73 0.37 3.05 8.56
N GLY A 74 1.67 3.02 8.30
CA GLY A 74 2.60 3.94 8.91
C GLY A 74 3.53 4.61 7.91
N ILE A 75 4.28 5.56 8.42
CA ILE A 75 5.31 6.31 7.72
C ILE A 75 6.67 6.20 8.45
N CYS A 76 7.74 6.07 7.68
CA CYS A 76 9.10 6.02 8.22
C CYS A 76 9.65 7.43 8.46
N LEU A 77 10.05 7.71 9.70
CA LEU A 77 10.69 8.98 10.13
C LEU A 77 12.07 8.73 10.75
#